data_AF-A0A660YIV4-F1
#
_entry.id   AF-A0A660YIV4-F1
#
_cell.length_a   1.000
_cell.length_b   1.000
_cell.length_c   1.000
_cell.angle_alpha   90.00
_cell.angle_beta   90.00
_cell.angle_gamma   90.00
#
_symmetry.space_group_name_H-M   'P 1'
#
loop_
_entity.id
_entity.type
_entity.pdbx_description
1 polymer ?
#
loop_
_entity_poly.entity_id
_entity_poly.type
_entity_poly.pdbx_seq_one_letter_code
_entity_poly.pdbx_strand_id
1 'polypeptide(L)'
;MKPYKLKFLPAALKEWNKLGSTIRLQFKKKLKERLKQFKIASAKLIGFQDVYKIKLRSSVYRLAYQVREQELTIIVVAVGKREKDKVYLRAKKRL
;
A
#
# COMPACT_ATOMS: atom_id res chain seq x y z
N MET A 1 10.04 21.20 -3.09
CA MET A 1 9.06 20.10 -3.28
C MET A 1 8.84 19.41 -1.93
N LYS A 2 7.66 19.53 -1.31
CA LYS A 2 7.41 18.95 0.01
C LYS A 2 7.45 17.41 -0.10
N PRO A 3 8.31 16.69 0.64
CA PRO A 3 8.35 15.24 0.57
C PRO A 3 7.03 14.69 1.11
N TYR A 4 6.34 13.89 0.30
CA TYR A 4 5.11 13.20 0.72
C TYR A 4 5.41 12.33 1.94
N LYS A 5 4.50 12.31 2.91
CA LYS A 5 4.66 11.52 4.13
C LYS A 5 4.17 10.10 3.88
N LEU A 6 4.89 9.11 4.41
CA LEU A 6 4.46 7.72 4.43
C LEU A 6 4.03 7.36 5.86
N LYS A 7 2.77 6.96 6.03
CA LYS A 7 2.21 6.46 7.28
C LYS A 7 1.74 5.02 7.10
N PHE A 8 1.59 4.31 8.21
CA PHE A 8 1.00 2.98 8.25
C PHE A 8 -0.16 3.00 9.24
N LEU A 9 -1.27 2.34 8.92
CA LEU A 9 -2.22 1.98 9.95
C LEU A 9 -1.56 1.01 10.95
N PRO A 10 -1.91 1.04 12.24
CA PRO A 10 -1.29 0.17 13.24
C PRO A 10 -1.32 -1.32 12.85
N ALA A 11 -2.44 -1.78 12.31
CA ALA A 11 -2.58 -3.15 11.80
C ALA A 11 -1.68 -3.43 10.59
N ALA A 12 -1.55 -2.47 9.66
CA ALA A 12 -0.70 -2.60 8.49
C ALA A 12 0.79 -2.59 8.86
N LEU A 13 1.18 -1.83 9.89
CA LEU A 13 2.55 -1.82 10.40
C LEU A 13 2.92 -3.19 11.00
N LYS A 14 2.00 -3.81 11.76
CA LYS A 14 2.18 -5.18 12.26
C LYS A 14 2.34 -6.18 11.11
N GLU A 15 1.51 -6.08 10.07
CA GLU A 15 1.63 -6.91 8.85
C GLU A 15 2.96 -6.68 8.13
N TRP A 16 3.39 -5.42 8.00
CA TRP A 16 4.65 -5.03 7.37
C TRP A 16 5.85 -5.61 8.11
N ASN A 17 5.85 -5.55 9.45
CA ASN A 17 6.95 -6.07 10.26
C ASN A 17 7.09 -7.59 10.19
N LYS A 18 6.00 -8.31 9.86
CA LYS A 18 6.01 -9.76 9.62
C LYS A 18 6.56 -10.16 8.24
N LEU A 19 6.76 -9.21 7.32
CA LEU A 19 7.33 -9.50 6.01
C LEU A 19 8.84 -9.77 6.11
N GLY A 20 9.33 -10.73 5.33
CA GLY A 20 10.76 -10.94 5.15
C GLY A 20 11.48 -9.71 4.58
N SER A 21 12.77 -9.57 4.89
CA SER A 21 13.61 -8.41 4.52
C SER A 21 13.56 -8.09 3.02
N THR A 22 13.66 -9.10 2.16
CA THR A 22 13.59 -8.97 0.70
C THR A 22 12.27 -8.36 0.24
N ILE A 23 11.14 -8.83 0.79
CA ILE A 23 9.80 -8.34 0.43
C ILE A 23 9.60 -6.90 0.87
N ARG A 24 10.04 -6.57 2.10
CA ARG A 24 10.03 -5.18 2.60
C ARG A 24 10.84 -4.26 1.70
N LEU A 25 12.03 -4.69 1.25
CA LEU A 25 12.89 -3.89 0.38
C LEU A 25 12.23 -3.64 -1.00
N GLN A 26 11.62 -4.67 -1.59
CA GLN A 26 10.89 -4.53 -2.85
C GLN A 26 9.71 -3.56 -2.73
N PHE A 27 8.89 -3.69 -1.68
CA PHE A 27 7.82 -2.73 -1.44
C PHE A 27 8.33 -1.33 -1.14
N LYS A 28 9.42 -1.17 -0.39
CA LYS A 28 10.04 0.13 -0.10
C LYS A 28 10.47 0.84 -1.39
N LYS A 29 11.05 0.12 -2.35
CA LYS A 29 11.36 0.67 -3.69
C LYS A 29 10.09 1.17 -4.39
N LYS A 30 9.03 0.36 -4.43
CA LYS A 30 7.76 0.77 -5.05
C LYS A 30 7.06 1.93 -4.32
N LEU A 31 7.07 1.96 -2.99
CA LEU A 31 6.52 3.06 -2.21
C LEU A 31 7.27 4.36 -2.47
N LYS A 32 8.61 4.32 -2.61
CA LYS A 32 9.39 5.50 -3.04
C LYS A 32 8.98 6.02 -4.42
N GLU A 33 8.70 5.13 -5.38
CA GLU A 33 8.13 5.52 -6.68
C GLU A 33 6.75 6.18 -6.50
N ARG A 34 5.89 5.66 -5.60
CA ARG A 34 4.55 6.22 -5.33
C ARG A 34 4.59 7.59 -4.65
N LEU A 35 5.63 7.87 -3.86
CA LEU A 35 5.84 9.20 -3.28
C LEU A 35 6.18 10.27 -4.34
N LYS A 36 6.64 9.86 -5.54
CA LYS A 36 6.81 10.77 -6.68
C LYS A 36 5.54 10.90 -7.52
N GLN A 37 4.80 9.80 -7.69
CA GLN A 37 3.55 9.74 -8.43
C GLN A 37 2.48 8.98 -7.63
N PHE A 38 1.59 9.74 -6.98
CA PHE A 38 0.65 9.24 -5.98
C PHE A 38 -0.62 8.64 -6.58
N LYS A 39 -1.18 9.30 -7.61
CA LYS A 39 -2.35 8.81 -8.36
C LYS A 39 -1.91 8.02 -9.59
N ILE A 40 -2.20 6.72 -9.57
CA ILE A 40 -1.94 5.83 -10.69
C ILE A 40 -3.23 5.11 -11.03
N ALA A 41 -3.86 5.53 -12.13
CA ALA A 41 -5.19 5.05 -12.52
C ALA A 41 -5.26 3.52 -12.60
N SER A 42 -4.26 2.87 -13.23
CA SER A 42 -4.17 1.41 -13.36
C SER A 42 -4.01 0.67 -12.02
N ALA A 43 -3.55 1.35 -10.98
CA ALA A 43 -3.39 0.81 -9.64
C ALA A 43 -4.62 1.03 -8.76
N LYS A 44 -5.60 1.83 -9.17
CA LYS A 44 -6.79 2.13 -8.36
C LYS A 44 -7.56 0.85 -8.03
N LEU A 45 -8.03 0.75 -6.79
CA LEU A 45 -8.92 -0.31 -6.35
C LEU A 45 -10.37 0.10 -6.63
N ILE A 46 -11.10 -0.76 -7.34
CA ILE A 46 -12.51 -0.56 -7.65
C ILE A 46 -13.31 -0.70 -6.35
N GLY A 47 -14.27 0.19 -6.12
CA GLY A 47 -15.08 0.22 -4.90
C GLY A 47 -14.39 0.85 -3.69
N PHE A 48 -13.28 1.57 -3.89
CA PHE A 48 -12.57 2.30 -2.84
C PHE A 48 -12.28 3.74 -3.27
N GLN A 49 -12.35 4.66 -2.32
CA GLN A 49 -11.99 6.07 -2.53
C GLN A 49 -10.50 6.29 -2.27
N ASP A 50 -9.79 6.71 -3.32
CA ASP A 50 -8.34 7.01 -3.30
C ASP A 50 -7.44 5.91 -2.75
N VAL A 51 -7.86 4.65 -2.91
CA VAL A 51 -7.04 3.47 -2.58
C VAL A 51 -6.45 2.87 -3.83
N TYR A 52 -5.17 2.55 -3.75
CA TYR A 52 -4.36 2.01 -4.82
C TYR A 52 -3.63 0.75 -4.35
N LYS A 53 -3.20 -0.08 -5.30
CA LYS A 53 -2.51 -1.35 -5.03
C LYS A 53 -1.10 -1.41 -5.62
N ILE A 54 -0.17 -1.97 -4.86
CA ILE A 54 1.13 -2.43 -5.34
C ILE A 54 1.08 -3.97 -5.39
N LYS A 55 1.49 -4.55 -6.52
CA LYS A 55 1.58 -6.00 -6.72
C LYS A 55 3.04 -6.38 -6.94
N LEU A 56 3.57 -7.27 -6.10
CA LEU A 56 4.84 -7.94 -6.35
C LEU A 56 4.50 -9.32 -6.94
N ARG A 57 4.52 -9.43 -8.28
CA ARG A 57 4.04 -10.62 -8.98
C ARG A 57 4.92 -11.84 -8.68
N SER A 58 6.24 -11.70 -8.84
CA SER A 58 7.21 -12.79 -8.66
C SER A 58 7.21 -13.34 -7.22
N SER A 59 7.00 -12.48 -6.23
CA SER A 59 6.96 -12.88 -4.82
C SER A 59 5.55 -13.17 -4.30
N VAL A 60 4.51 -12.95 -5.11
CA VAL A 60 3.10 -13.22 -4.76
C VAL A 60 2.64 -12.40 -3.53
N TYR A 61 2.96 -11.09 -3.49
CA TYR A 61 2.51 -10.16 -2.43
C TYR A 61 1.69 -8.99 -2.98
N ARG A 62 0.80 -8.45 -2.14
CA ARG A 62 0.00 -7.25 -2.41
C ARG A 62 0.08 -6.26 -1.25
N LEU A 63 0.09 -4.97 -1.57
CA LEU A 63 -0.03 -3.86 -0.62
C LEU A 63 -1.13 -2.92 -1.10
N ALA A 64 -2.02 -2.52 -0.21
CA ALA A 64 -3.03 -1.50 -0.44
C ALA A 64 -2.67 -0.23 0.33
N TYR A 65 -2.72 0.92 -0.35
CA TYR A 65 -2.42 2.22 0.24
C TYR A 65 -3.49 3.25 -0.15
N GLN A 66 -3.84 4.13 0.78
CA GLN A 66 -4.71 5.28 0.54
C GLN A 66 -3.84 6.52 0.30
N VAL A 67 -4.26 7.37 -0.63
CA VAL A 67 -3.66 8.68 -0.88
C VAL A 67 -4.55 9.75 -0.25
N ARG A 68 -3.99 10.57 0.65
CA ARG A 68 -4.63 11.79 1.17
C ARG A 68 -3.94 13.00 0.56
N GLU A 69 -4.54 13.57 -0.47
CA GLU A 69 -3.95 14.68 -1.23
C GLU A 69 -3.81 15.95 -0.38
N GLN A 70 -4.82 16.26 0.43
CA GLN A 70 -4.80 17.40 1.34
C GLN A 70 -3.61 17.36 2.32
N GLU A 71 -3.25 16.17 2.79
CA GLU A 71 -2.14 15.96 3.72
C GLU A 71 -0.81 15.60 3.02
N LEU A 72 -0.79 15.50 1.68
CA LEU A 72 0.33 14.95 0.91
C LEU A 72 0.87 13.64 1.54
N THR A 73 -0.04 12.74 1.91
CA THR A 73 0.28 11.55 2.70
C THR A 73 -0.19 10.27 2.02
N ILE A 74 0.70 9.28 1.94
CA ILE A 74 0.37 7.89 1.61
C ILE A 74 0.20 7.11 2.91
N ILE A 75 -0.96 6.47 3.10
CA ILE A 75 -1.24 5.62 4.25
C ILE A 75 -1.31 4.18 3.78
N VAL A 76 -0.40 3.33 4.25
CA VAL A 76 -0.48 1.89 4.00
C VAL A 76 -1.60 1.31 4.88
N VAL A 77 -2.58 0.70 4.23
CA VAL A 77 -3.81 0.22 4.87
C VAL A 77 -3.75 -1.28 5.13
N ALA A 78 -3.17 -2.05 4.22
CA ALA A 78 -2.98 -3.49 4.38
C ALA A 78 -1.81 -4.00 3.53
N VAL A 79 -1.10 -5.02 4.02
CA VAL A 79 -0.06 -5.70 3.26
C VAL A 79 -0.05 -7.20 3.57
N GLY A 80 0.27 -8.04 2.59
CA GLY A 80 0.38 -9.47 2.81
C GLY A 80 0.59 -10.29 1.55
N LYS A 81 0.82 -11.59 1.75
CA LYS A 81 0.88 -12.57 0.67
C LYS A 81 -0.49 -12.63 -0.02
N ARG A 82 -0.50 -12.87 -1.33
CA ARG A 82 -1.74 -12.98 -2.10
C ARG A 82 -2.45 -14.26 -1.69
N GLU A 83 -3.46 -14.10 -0.85
CA GLU A 83 -4.44 -15.13 -0.51
C GLU A 83 -5.81 -14.65 -0.96
N LYS A 84 -6.15 -14.91 -2.23
CA LYS A 84 -7.34 -14.35 -2.89
C LYS A 84 -7.38 -12.82 -2.70
N ASP A 85 -8.47 -12.28 -2.17
CA ASP A 85 -8.67 -10.84 -1.94
C ASP A 85 -8.56 -10.42 -0.47
N LYS A 86 -7.97 -11.25 0.41
CA LYS A 86 -7.84 -10.95 1.85
C LYS A 86 -7.24 -9.57 2.13
N VAL A 87 -6.21 -9.14 1.39
CA VAL A 87 -5.60 -7.80 1.56
C VAL A 87 -6.61 -6.69 1.28
N TYR A 88 -7.46 -6.85 0.27
CA TYR A 88 -8.47 -5.86 -0.10
C TYR A 88 -9.66 -5.89 0.85
N LEU A 89 -10.10 -7.08 1.28
CA LEU A 89 -11.14 -7.21 2.31
C LEU A 89 -10.71 -6.58 3.64
N ARG A 90 -9.45 -6.75 4.05
CA ARG A 90 -8.90 -6.07 5.23
C ARG A 90 -8.85 -4.56 5.03
N ALA A 91 -8.45 -4.09 3.85
CA ALA A 91 -8.48 -2.66 3.55
C ALA A 91 -9.91 -2.10 3.64
N LYS A 92 -10.92 -2.82 3.13
CA LYS A 92 -12.34 -2.39 3.19
C LYS A 92 -12.88 -2.29 4.62
N LYS A 93 -12.40 -3.12 5.53
CA LYS A 93 -12.79 -3.07 6.95
C LYS A 93 -12.10 -1.94 7.74
N ARG A 94 -11.02 -1.37 7.20
CA ARG A 94 -10.14 -0.40 7.89
C ARG A 94 -10.32 1.04 7.40
N LEU A 95 -11.06 1.22 6.31
CA LEU A 95 -11.38 2.49 5.68
C LEU A 95 -12.89 2.66 5.72
#